data_AF-A0A351U4B6-F1
#
_entry.id   AF-A0A351U4B6-F1
#
_cell.length_a   1.000
_cell.length_b   1.000
_cell.length_c   1.000
_cell.angle_alpha   90.00
_cell.angle_beta   90.00
_cell.angle_gamma   90.00
#
_symmetry.space_group_name_H-M   'P 1'
#
loop_
_entity.id
_entity.type
_entity.pdbx_description
1 polymer ?
#
loop_
_entity_poly.entity_id
_entity_poly.type
_entity_poly.pdbx_seq_one_letter_code
_entity_poly.pdbx_strand_id
1 'polypeptide(L)' 'MRVTVHIPSNTEKDLKTFAANQNRSISSVVADSIEFYIRENKRKAAIKSIKSMIGKVKISEDALKEIEAIRLDHDRT' A
#
# COMPACT_ATOMS: atom_id res chain seq x y z
N MET A 1 -16.83 0.25 -14.66
CA MET A 1 -16.14 -0.77 -15.49
C MET A 1 -16.56 -2.16 -15.03
N ARG A 2 -16.91 -3.07 -15.94
CA ARG A 2 -17.25 -4.47 -15.59
C ARG A 2 -16.11 -5.37 -16.05
N VAL A 3 -15.62 -6.23 -15.16
CA VAL A 3 -14.55 -7.18 -15.43
C VAL A 3 -15.07 -8.57 -15.07
N THR A 4 -14.91 -9.52 -15.98
CA THR A 4 -15.20 -10.94 -15.73
C THR A 4 -13.87 -11.65 -15.50
N VAL A 5 -13.75 -12.35 -14.38
CA VAL A 5 -12.55 -13.12 -14.00
C VAL A 5 -12.94 -14.54 -13.64
N HIS A 6 -12.05 -15.48 -13.88
CA HIS A 6 -12.20 -16.83 -13.37
C HIS A 6 -11.70 -16.89 -11.92
N ILE A 7 -12.55 -17.39 -11.01
CA ILE A 7 -12.21 -17.60 -9.60
C ILE A 7 -12.32 -19.10 -9.32
N PRO A 8 -11.27 -19.75 -8.77
CA PRO A 8 -11.33 -21.15 -8.39
C PRO A 8 -12.47 -21.42 -7.39
N SER A 9 -13.15 -22.57 -7.52
CA SER A 9 -14.35 -22.88 -6.73
C SER A 9 -14.12 -22.84 -5.21
N ASN A 10 -12.91 -23.17 -4.73
CA ASN A 10 -12.58 -23.07 -3.31
C ASN A 10 -12.56 -21.60 -2.85
N THR A 11 -11.89 -20.73 -3.61
CA THR A 11 -11.83 -19.29 -3.35
C THR A 11 -13.20 -18.64 -3.45
N GLU A 12 -14.08 -19.11 -4.34
CA GLU A 12 -15.46 -18.64 -4.44
C GLU A 12 -16.25 -18.92 -3.14
N LYS A 13 -16.11 -20.12 -2.57
CA LYS A 13 -16.78 -20.50 -1.31
C LYS A 13 -16.28 -19.65 -0.15
N ASP A 14 -14.97 -19.45 -0.05
CA ASP A 14 -14.36 -18.63 1.00
C ASP A 14 -14.83 -17.18 0.89
N LEU A 15 -14.85 -16.62 -0.33
CA LEU A 15 -15.31 -15.26 -0.61
C LEU A 15 -16.80 -15.07 -0.23
N LYS A 16 -17.66 -16.03 -0.59
CA LYS A 16 -19.09 -15.99 -0.22
C LYS A 16 -19.28 -16.00 1.29
N THR A 17 -18.55 -16.88 1.98
CA THR A 17 -18.61 -17.03 3.44
C THR A 17 -18.13 -15.75 4.13
N PHE A 18 -17.00 -15.21 3.67
CA PHE A 18 -16.44 -13.96 4.20
C PHE A 18 -17.41 -12.78 4.01
N ALA A 19 -17.97 -12.63 2.81
CA ALA A 19 -18.92 -11.55 2.51
C ALA A 19 -20.18 -11.65 3.38
N ALA A 20 -20.71 -12.87 3.57
CA ALA A 20 -21.85 -13.14 4.44
C ALA A 20 -21.55 -12.79 5.90
N ASN A 21 -20.39 -13.21 6.42
CA ASN A 21 -19.98 -12.92 7.80
C ASN A 21 -19.84 -11.41 8.07
N GLN A 22 -19.49 -10.63 7.05
CA GLN A 22 -19.37 -9.17 7.18
C GLN A 22 -20.68 -8.44 6.85
N ASN A 23 -21.74 -9.14 6.46
CA ASN A 23 -22.98 -8.56 5.95
C ASN A 23 -22.74 -7.58 4.77
N ARG A 24 -21.82 -7.93 3.86
CA ARG A 24 -21.42 -7.12 2.71
C ARG A 24 -21.68 -7.87 1.41
N SER A 25 -21.84 -7.13 0.31
CA SER A 25 -21.94 -7.73 -1.01
C SER A 25 -20.57 -8.26 -1.49
N ILE A 26 -20.60 -9.36 -2.24
CA ILE A 26 -19.39 -9.96 -2.83
C ILE A 26 -18.64 -8.92 -3.68
N SER A 27 -19.35 -8.12 -4.47
CA SER A 27 -18.74 -7.10 -5.32
C SER A 27 -18.00 -6.03 -4.52
N SER A 28 -18.53 -5.64 -3.36
CA SER A 28 -17.87 -4.66 -2.48
C SER A 28 -16.60 -5.25 -1.85
N VAL A 29 -16.66 -6.49 -1.38
CA VAL A 29 -15.47 -7.19 -0.85
C VAL A 29 -14.39 -7.34 -1.92
N VAL A 30 -14.76 -7.73 -3.14
CA VAL A 30 -13.82 -7.88 -4.25
C VAL A 30 -13.20 -6.55 -4.62
N ALA A 31 -13.98 -5.47 -4.70
CA ALA A 31 -13.47 -4.14 -5.00
C ALA A 31 -12.42 -3.68 -3.98
N ASP A 32 -12.73 -3.77 -2.68
CA ASP A 32 -11.80 -3.42 -1.60
C ASP A 32 -10.52 -4.26 -1.67
N SER A 33 -10.66 -5.56 -1.92
CA SER A 33 -9.54 -6.49 -1.99
C SER A 33 -8.59 -6.13 -3.15
N ILE A 34 -9.14 -5.79 -4.31
CA ILE A 34 -8.36 -5.36 -5.47
C ILE A 34 -7.65 -4.04 -5.18
N GLU A 35 -8.35 -3.06 -4.59
CA GLU A 35 -7.75 -1.77 -4.24
C GLU A 35 -6.60 -1.94 -3.25
N PHE A 36 -6.83 -2.72 -2.20
CA PHE A 36 -5.81 -3.04 -1.20
C PHE A 36 -4.59 -3.69 -1.84
N TYR A 37 -4.80 -4.69 -2.69
CA TYR A 37 -3.71 -5.40 -3.36
C TYR A 37 -2.86 -4.49 -4.26
N ILE A 38 -3.51 -3.62 -5.05
CA ILE A 38 -2.80 -2.65 -5.90
C ILE A 38 -1.99 -1.68 -5.04
N ARG A 39 -2.59 -1.16 -3.96
CA ARG A 39 -1.94 -0.21 -3.05
C ARG A 39 -0.71 -0.83 -2.38
N GLU A 40 -0.84 -2.06 -1.89
CA GLU A 40 0.23 -2.78 -1.21
C GLU A 40 1.38 -3.12 -2.16
N ASN A 41 1.09 -3.50 -3.41
CA ASN A 41 2.12 -3.72 -4.42
C ASN A 41 2.88 -2.45 -4.77
N LYS A 42 2.19 -1.32 -4.92
CA LYS A 42 2.85 -0.01 -5.13
C LYS A 42 3.76 0.33 -3.95
N ARG A 43 3.30 0.13 -2.72
CA ARG A 43 4.09 0.34 -1.51
C ARG A 43 5.34 -0.54 -1.49
N LYS A 44 5.22 -1.84 -1.79
CA LYS A 44 6.36 -2.77 -1.85
C LYS A 44 7.38 -2.37 -2.93
N ALA A 45 6.91 -1.95 -4.10
CA ALA A 45 7.78 -1.45 -5.17
C ALA A 45 8.55 -0.20 -4.74
N ALA A 46 7.88 0.76 -4.09
CA ALA A 46 8.51 1.96 -3.55
C ALA A 46 9.57 1.62 -2.49
N ILE A 47 9.26 0.72 -1.55
CA ILE A 47 10.21 0.24 -0.53
C ILE A 47 11.45 -0.39 -1.20
N LYS A 48 11.25 -1.22 -2.23
CA LYS A 48 12.35 -1.83 -2.97
C LYS A 48 13.22 -0.77 -3.65
N SER A 49 12.61 0.26 -4.24
CA SER A 49 13.31 1.39 -4.85
C SER A 49 14.08 2.22 -3.81
N ILE A 50 13.50 2.44 -2.63
CA ILE A 50 14.19 3.14 -1.55
C ILE A 50 15.38 2.31 -1.08
N LYS A 51 15.19 1.02 -0.84
CA LYS A 51 16.27 0.11 -0.43
C LYS A 51 17.43 0.07 -1.43
N SER A 52 17.17 0.16 -2.73
CA SER A 52 18.24 0.18 -3.72
C SER A 52 19.03 1.49 -3.74
N MET A 53 18.47 2.58 -3.20
CA MET A 53 19.14 3.88 -3.03
C MET A 53 19.93 3.98 -1.73
N ILE A 54 19.56 3.21 -0.69
CA ILE A 54 20.29 3.18 0.59
C ILE A 54 21.76 2.80 0.34
N GLY A 55 22.68 3.66 0.77
CA GLY A 55 24.12 3.48 0.62
C GLY A 55 24.71 3.79 -0.76
N LYS A 56 23.87 4.03 -1.78
CA LYS A 56 24.33 4.46 -3.12
C LYS A 56 24.23 5.97 -3.34
N VAL A 57 23.31 6.61 -2.64
CA VAL A 57 23.15 8.07 -2.72
C VAL A 57 24.13 8.69 -1.74
N LYS A 58 25.10 9.46 -2.28
CA LYS A 58 25.88 10.39 -1.46
C LYS A 58 24.94 11.50 -1.01
N ILE A 59 24.46 11.39 0.22
CA ILE A 59 23.73 12.46 0.87
C ILE A 59 24.79 13.51 1.27
N SER A 60 24.53 14.79 0.98
CA SER A 60 25.39 15.89 1.43
C SER A 60 25.54 15.83 2.95
N GLU A 61 26.74 16.08 3.48
CA GLU A 61 26.97 16.09 4.94
C GLU A 61 26.06 17.10 5.65
N ASP A 62 25.66 18.17 4.95
CA ASP A 62 24.78 19.21 5.48
C ASP A 62 23.28 18.87 5.40
N ALA A 63 22.89 17.79 4.70
CA ALA A 63 21.48 17.44 4.53
C ALA A 63 20.80 17.12 5.87
N LEU A 64 21.55 16.55 6.82
CA LEU A 64 21.03 16.28 8.17
C LEU A 64 20.73 17.60 8.90
N LYS A 65 21.62 18.60 8.81
CA LYS A 65 21.43 19.92 9.42
C LYS A 65 20.22 20.65 8.85
N GLU A 66 20.00 20.59 7.54
CA GLU A 66 18.82 21.21 6.91
C GLU A 66 17.51 20.54 7.35
N ILE A 67 17.48 19.20 7.43
CA ILE A 67 16.29 18.47 7.91
C ILE A 67 16.00 18.79 9.38
N GLU A 68 17.03 18.90 10.22
CA GLU A 68 16.88 19.29 11.63
C GLU A 68 16.42 20.74 11.79
N ALA A 69 16.93 21.67 10.98
CA ALA A 69 16.48 23.06 10.98
C ALA A 69 14.98 23.18 10.63
N ILE A 70 14.52 22.44 9.62
CA ILE A 70 13.10 22.41 9.25
C ILE A 70 12.22 21.81 10.36
N ARG A 71 12.68 20.74 11.03
CA ARG A 71 11.97 20.15 12.18
C ARG A 71 11.82 21.13 13.34
N LEU A 72 12.90 21.84 13.67
CA LEU A 72 12.92 22.85 14.73
C LEU A 72 12.01 24.04 14.44
N ASP A 73 11.82 24.40 13.17
CA ASP A 73 10.91 25.47 12.77
C ASP A 73 9.44 25.02 12.86
N HIS A 74 9.16 23.77 12.47
CA HIS A 74 7.82 23.17 12.55
C HIS A 74 7.33 22.87 13.98
N ASP A 75 8.22 22.53 14.92
CA ASP A 75 7.85 22.29 16.33
C ASP A 75 7.61 23.60 17.13
N ARG A 76 7.84 24.77 16.52
CA ARG A 76 7.70 26.10 17.16
C ARG A 76 6.40 26.84 16.78
N THR A 77 5.53 26.23 15.98
CA THR A 77 4.17 26.70 15.65
C THR A 77 3.11 25.75 16.18
#